data_AF-A0A9E4E1W9-F1
#
_entry.id   AF-A0A9E4E1W9-F1
#
_cell.length_a   1.000
_cell.length_b   1.000
_cell.length_c   1.000
_cell.angle_alpha   90.00
_cell.angle_beta   90.00
_cell.angle_gamma   90.00
#
_symmetry.space_group_name_H-M   'P 1'
#
loop_
_entity.id
_entity.type
_entity.pdbx_description
1 polymer ?
#
loop_
_entity_poly.entity_id
_entity_poly.type
_entity_poly.pdbx_seq_one_letter_code
_entity_poly.pdbx_strand_id
1 'polypeptide(L)'
;MLKKLCPLWIFFLSFYFSTNLIGNESTQKYFPSPLGSFWVYEDQDGNELTRRAIEGEEIASKTYYGFSYEPILEDWKDFHRYMHLTLFNVGEKWITFLVEEEVKTAVKARFTKEMEIFSKLAKSSLENNSPPEFNLTVDFNYNVEIEAEEEFNLLPIQAAPDEEWDTTQINAKVTMKFDIQGLPDFQNAADMPEITLDYTILETGKILGTETVKTAAGTFEDCLKIEYRTETEMTTSRTHGMEDSPGESVSTLWLAPNIGIVKFHQKAGKIFLHAISDRDLIEASNSDKEAADVAAPSIKTFELTNYEVASDLSQDDANNK
;
A
#
# COMPACT_ATOMS: atom_id res chain seq x y z
N MET A 1 -23.07 39.85 61.16
CA MET A 1 -22.19 38.66 61.35
C MET A 1 -22.05 37.96 60.02
N LEU A 2 -20.81 37.86 59.52
CA LEU A 2 -20.25 37.16 58.33
C LEU A 2 -21.19 36.98 57.11
N LYS A 3 -21.03 37.58 55.92
CA LYS A 3 -19.87 38.12 55.17
C LYS A 3 -18.60 37.26 55.28
N LYS A 4 -18.52 36.22 54.43
CA LYS A 4 -17.32 35.60 53.82
C LYS A 4 -17.56 34.10 53.56
N LEU A 5 -18.08 33.78 52.37
CA LEU A 5 -18.08 32.46 51.73
C LEU A 5 -18.57 32.75 50.30
N CYS A 6 -17.93 32.41 49.20
CA CYS A 6 -16.67 31.75 48.92
C CYS A 6 -16.49 32.01 47.41
N PRO A 7 -15.51 32.80 46.94
CA PRO A 7 -15.34 33.07 45.50
C PRO A 7 -14.72 31.90 44.72
N LEU A 8 -14.71 30.69 45.28
CA LEU A 8 -13.97 29.54 44.75
C LEU A 8 -14.77 28.67 43.76
N TRP A 9 -16.06 28.93 43.54
CA TRP A 9 -16.89 28.14 42.62
C TRP A 9 -16.84 28.62 41.15
N ILE A 10 -16.30 29.81 40.88
CA ILE A 10 -16.23 30.34 39.50
C ILE A 10 -14.97 29.83 38.76
N PHE A 11 -13.93 29.40 39.48
CA PHE A 11 -12.69 28.91 38.85
C PHE A 11 -12.71 27.41 38.47
N PHE A 12 -13.72 26.64 38.89
CA PHE A 12 -13.86 25.23 38.48
C PHE A 12 -14.77 25.04 37.25
N LEU A 13 -15.42 26.10 36.76
CA LEU A 13 -16.28 26.02 35.56
C LEU A 13 -15.53 26.39 34.26
N SER A 14 -14.33 26.96 34.33
CA SER A 14 -13.54 27.35 33.15
C SER A 14 -12.64 26.23 32.60
N PHE A 15 -12.58 25.06 33.25
CA PHE A 15 -11.82 23.89 32.77
C PHE A 15 -12.68 22.76 32.21
N TYR A 16 -14.00 22.89 32.17
CA TYR A 16 -14.91 21.87 31.63
C TYR A 16 -15.37 22.09 30.18
N PHE A 17 -14.85 23.13 29.50
CA PHE A 17 -15.16 23.42 28.09
C PHE A 17 -13.97 23.23 27.14
N SER A 18 -13.03 22.33 27.46
CA SER A 18 -12.00 21.86 26.52
C SER A 18 -12.08 20.36 26.24
N THR A 19 -13.23 19.73 26.50
CA THR A 19 -13.51 18.39 25.98
C THR A 19 -14.17 18.52 24.61
N ASN A 20 -13.35 18.38 23.58
CA ASN A 20 -13.68 17.75 22.30
C ASN A 20 -14.92 18.29 21.59
N LEU A 21 -14.80 19.53 21.09
CA LEU A 21 -15.40 19.85 19.80
C LEU A 21 -14.49 19.29 18.68
N ILE A 22 -14.16 18.00 18.74
CA ILE A 22 -13.81 17.22 17.52
C ILE A 22 -15.18 16.92 16.89
N GLY A 23 -15.87 18.00 16.52
CA GLY A 23 -17.21 17.96 16.02
C GLY A 23 -17.11 17.52 14.58
N ASN A 24 -17.38 16.23 14.32
CA ASN A 24 -18.12 15.73 13.16
C ASN A 24 -17.87 16.47 11.83
N GLU A 25 -16.64 16.88 11.58
CA GLU A 25 -16.19 17.35 10.29
C GLU A 25 -16.11 16.09 9.46
N SER A 26 -17.13 15.87 8.62
CA SER A 26 -17.28 14.63 7.89
C SER A 26 -15.96 14.33 7.16
N THR A 27 -15.44 13.13 7.37
CA THR A 27 -14.26 12.58 6.68
C THR A 27 -14.32 12.72 5.16
N GLN A 28 -15.53 12.91 4.61
CA GLN A 28 -15.78 13.33 3.24
C GLN A 28 -14.96 14.57 2.82
N LYS A 29 -14.70 15.52 3.74
CA LYS A 29 -13.87 16.70 3.44
C LYS A 29 -12.45 16.35 3.03
N TYR A 30 -11.94 15.18 3.40
CA TYR A 30 -10.59 14.73 3.02
C TYR A 30 -10.54 14.12 1.61
N PHE A 31 -11.67 13.97 0.92
CA PHE A 31 -11.71 13.45 -0.45
C PHE A 31 -12.57 14.35 -1.34
N PRO A 32 -12.17 15.62 -1.55
CA PRO A 32 -12.84 16.48 -2.51
C PRO A 32 -12.72 15.87 -3.92
N SER A 33 -13.84 15.74 -4.62
CA SER A 33 -13.89 15.29 -6.01
C SER A 33 -14.82 16.11 -6.92
N PRO A 34 -14.96 17.45 -6.75
CA PRO A 34 -15.71 18.23 -7.72
C PRO A 34 -15.01 18.15 -9.09
N LEU A 35 -15.81 17.94 -10.14
CA LEU A 35 -15.31 17.77 -11.51
C LEU A 35 -14.46 18.97 -11.93
N GLY A 36 -13.33 18.69 -12.56
CA GLY A 36 -12.35 19.72 -12.96
C GLY A 36 -11.26 19.99 -11.92
N SER A 37 -11.36 19.45 -10.71
CA SER A 37 -10.27 19.51 -9.71
C SER A 37 -9.05 18.70 -10.16
N PHE A 38 -7.86 19.15 -9.76
CA PHE A 38 -6.61 18.42 -9.98
C PHE A 38 -5.60 18.59 -8.84
N TRP A 39 -4.68 17.63 -8.76
CA TRP A 39 -3.57 17.58 -7.82
C TRP A 39 -2.32 17.12 -8.56
N VAL A 40 -1.20 17.82 -8.37
CA VAL A 40 0.10 17.44 -8.92
C VAL A 40 0.99 17.03 -7.75
N TYR A 41 1.50 15.81 -7.83
CA TYR A 41 2.41 15.23 -6.86
C TYR A 41 3.79 15.09 -7.49
N GLU A 42 4.84 15.32 -6.72
CA GLU A 42 6.22 15.02 -7.11
C GLU A 42 6.76 13.91 -6.22
N ASP A 43 7.45 12.93 -6.81
CA ASP A 43 8.12 11.88 -6.06
C ASP A 43 9.56 12.23 -5.65
N GLN A 44 10.21 11.37 -4.89
CA GLN A 44 11.60 11.60 -4.44
C GLN A 44 12.63 11.72 -5.57
N ASP A 45 12.29 11.27 -6.78
CA ASP A 45 13.14 11.28 -7.97
C ASP A 45 12.80 12.46 -8.90
N GLY A 46 11.83 13.31 -8.53
CA GLY A 46 11.38 14.46 -9.31
C GLY A 46 10.37 14.13 -10.40
N ASN A 47 9.78 12.92 -10.40
CA ASN A 47 8.74 12.57 -11.35
C ASN A 47 7.39 13.13 -10.88
N GLU A 48 6.63 13.69 -11.82
CA GLU A 48 5.31 14.23 -11.54
C GLU A 48 4.20 13.19 -11.77
N LEU A 49 3.18 13.21 -10.91
CA LEU A 49 1.92 12.49 -11.06
C LEU A 49 0.78 13.49 -10.88
N THR A 50 0.05 13.76 -11.95
CA THR A 50 -1.16 14.58 -11.92
C THR A 50 -2.39 13.69 -11.78
N ARG A 51 -3.16 13.89 -10.72
CA ARG A 51 -4.49 13.30 -10.50
C ARG A 51 -5.56 14.31 -10.88
N ARG A 52 -6.60 13.90 -11.61
CA ARG A 52 -7.75 14.76 -11.98
C ARG A 52 -9.06 14.11 -11.62
N ALA A 53 -9.98 14.87 -11.02
CA ALA A 53 -11.36 14.44 -10.80
C ALA A 53 -12.08 14.33 -12.15
N ILE A 54 -12.66 13.17 -12.42
CA ILE A 54 -13.42 12.85 -13.62
C ILE A 54 -14.83 12.40 -13.27
N GLU A 55 -15.68 12.26 -14.28
CA GLU A 55 -17.02 11.72 -14.09
C GLU A 55 -16.94 10.33 -13.45
N GLY A 56 -17.77 10.14 -12.43
CA GLY A 56 -17.87 8.89 -11.70
C GLY A 56 -18.70 7.83 -12.42
N GLU A 57 -18.88 6.69 -11.78
CA GLU A 57 -19.65 5.57 -12.28
C GLU A 57 -20.70 5.10 -11.26
N GLU A 58 -21.81 4.54 -11.72
CA GLU A 58 -22.77 3.85 -10.86
C GLU A 58 -22.61 2.34 -11.02
N ILE A 59 -22.16 1.68 -9.95
CA ILE A 59 -21.91 0.24 -9.94
C ILE A 59 -22.69 -0.35 -8.76
N ALA A 60 -23.53 -1.36 -9.04
CA ALA A 60 -24.35 -2.02 -8.03
C ALA A 60 -25.17 -1.04 -7.15
N SER A 61 -25.71 0.02 -7.75
CA SER A 61 -26.49 1.09 -7.06
C SER A 61 -25.68 1.94 -6.07
N LYS A 62 -24.35 1.90 -6.15
CA LYS A 62 -23.44 2.81 -5.44
C LYS A 62 -22.82 3.78 -6.44
N THR A 63 -22.74 5.05 -6.06
CA THR A 63 -22.03 6.08 -6.83
C THR A 63 -20.56 6.06 -6.45
N TYR A 64 -19.70 5.84 -7.43
CA TYR A 64 -18.25 5.94 -7.31
C TYR A 64 -17.77 7.21 -7.99
N TYR A 65 -16.97 8.00 -7.30
CA TYR A 65 -16.26 9.13 -7.87
C TYR A 65 -14.98 8.65 -8.55
N GLY A 66 -14.65 9.25 -9.69
CA GLY A 66 -13.52 8.82 -10.51
C GLY A 66 -12.32 9.76 -10.47
N PHE A 67 -11.12 9.19 -10.57
CA PHE A 67 -9.90 9.92 -10.89
C PHE A 67 -9.22 9.36 -12.14
N SER A 68 -8.53 10.25 -12.87
CA SER A 68 -7.58 9.91 -13.91
C SER A 68 -6.18 10.39 -13.55
N TYR A 69 -5.16 9.79 -14.18
CA TYR A 69 -3.75 10.03 -13.87
C TYR A 69 -2.93 10.36 -15.12
N GLU A 70 -1.99 11.28 -14.96
CA GLU A 70 -0.97 11.62 -15.95
C GLU A 70 0.41 11.68 -15.27
N PRO A 71 1.39 10.87 -15.70
CA PRO A 71 1.28 9.88 -16.77
C PRO A 71 0.35 8.72 -16.38
N ILE A 72 -0.14 8.01 -17.40
CA ILE A 72 -0.86 6.75 -17.18
C ILE A 72 0.15 5.75 -16.60
N LEU A 73 -0.28 4.94 -15.64
CA LEU A 73 0.55 3.90 -15.07
C LEU A 73 0.89 2.86 -16.13
N GLU A 74 2.17 2.77 -16.51
CA GLU A 74 2.66 1.80 -17.50
C GLU A 74 3.19 0.51 -16.84
N ASP A 75 3.84 0.62 -15.68
CA ASP A 75 4.37 -0.52 -14.92
C ASP A 75 3.57 -0.74 -13.62
N TRP A 76 2.84 -1.86 -13.57
CA TRP A 76 2.06 -2.26 -12.40
C TRP A 76 2.90 -2.53 -11.15
N LYS A 77 4.23 -2.69 -11.28
CA LYS A 77 5.16 -2.76 -10.15
C LYS A 77 5.20 -1.44 -9.37
N ASP A 78 4.94 -0.33 -10.05
CA ASP A 78 4.91 1.03 -9.50
C ASP A 78 3.50 1.46 -9.08
N PHE A 79 2.51 0.56 -9.16
CA PHE A 79 1.17 0.83 -8.64
C PHE A 79 1.23 1.07 -7.13
N HIS A 80 0.71 2.22 -6.70
CA HIS A 80 0.48 2.54 -5.29
C HIS A 80 -1.00 2.84 -5.09
N ARG A 81 -1.75 1.93 -4.45
CA ARG A 81 -3.22 2.01 -4.30
C ARG A 81 -3.73 3.33 -3.72
N TYR A 82 -2.95 3.94 -2.83
CA TYR A 82 -3.26 5.23 -2.20
C TYR A 82 -3.10 6.42 -3.15
N MET A 83 -2.25 6.30 -4.16
CA MET A 83 -1.92 7.37 -5.11
C MET A 83 -2.57 7.17 -6.48
N HIS A 84 -2.87 5.93 -6.88
CA HIS A 84 -3.41 5.55 -8.19
C HIS A 84 -4.83 4.98 -8.07
N LEU A 85 -5.66 5.64 -7.26
CA LEU A 85 -7.04 5.24 -7.10
C LEU A 85 -7.88 5.58 -8.34
N THR A 86 -8.53 4.61 -8.96
CA THR A 86 -9.47 4.89 -10.06
C THR A 86 -10.84 5.33 -9.56
N LEU A 87 -11.46 4.55 -8.67
CA LEU A 87 -12.84 4.74 -8.22
C LEU A 87 -12.94 4.66 -6.69
N PHE A 88 -13.66 5.60 -6.08
CA PHE A 88 -13.96 5.56 -4.64
C PHE A 88 -15.43 5.88 -4.34
N ASN A 89 -15.96 5.28 -3.29
CA ASN A 89 -17.28 5.57 -2.76
C ASN A 89 -17.15 6.20 -1.36
N VAL A 90 -17.99 7.18 -1.07
CA VAL A 90 -18.18 7.71 0.28
C VAL A 90 -19.48 7.13 0.82
N GLY A 91 -19.37 6.03 1.54
CA GLY A 91 -20.49 5.35 2.16
C GLY A 91 -20.86 5.92 3.53
N GLU A 92 -21.83 5.30 4.20
CA GLU A 92 -22.25 5.72 5.55
C GLU A 92 -21.20 5.42 6.63
N LYS A 93 -20.40 4.36 6.43
CA LYS A 93 -19.43 3.85 7.40
C LYS A 93 -17.98 4.05 6.97
N TRP A 94 -17.71 4.00 5.68
CA TRP A 94 -16.37 3.95 5.13
C TRP A 94 -16.25 4.81 3.88
N ILE A 95 -15.06 5.35 3.68
CA ILE A 95 -14.57 5.69 2.35
C ILE A 95 -13.92 4.42 1.81
N THR A 96 -14.46 3.89 0.71
CA THR A 96 -14.00 2.62 0.11
C THR A 96 -13.50 2.84 -1.30
N PHE A 97 -12.49 2.05 -1.67
CA PHE A 97 -11.91 2.08 -3.01
C PHE A 97 -12.27 0.79 -3.75
N LEU A 98 -12.70 0.90 -5.01
CA LEU A 98 -12.94 -0.26 -5.87
C LEU A 98 -11.64 -0.54 -6.64
N VAL A 99 -10.90 -1.58 -6.25
CA VAL A 99 -9.50 -1.78 -6.69
C VAL A 99 -9.11 -3.25 -6.91
N GLU A 100 -10.07 -4.17 -7.00
CA GLU A 100 -9.79 -5.62 -7.06
C GLU A 100 -8.74 -5.99 -8.13
N GLU A 101 -8.99 -5.57 -9.37
CA GLU A 101 -8.19 -5.97 -10.52
C GLU A 101 -6.86 -5.23 -10.56
N GLU A 102 -6.81 -3.95 -10.17
CA GLU A 102 -5.57 -3.21 -10.01
C GLU A 102 -4.68 -3.82 -8.93
N VAL A 103 -5.26 -4.21 -7.78
CA VAL A 103 -4.53 -4.86 -6.69
C VAL A 103 -4.01 -6.22 -7.12
N LYS A 104 -4.85 -7.08 -7.74
CA LYS A 104 -4.42 -8.37 -8.28
C LYS A 104 -3.26 -8.22 -9.26
N THR A 105 -3.38 -7.29 -10.20
CA THR A 105 -2.37 -7.06 -11.24
C THR A 105 -1.07 -6.55 -10.63
N ALA A 106 -1.13 -5.58 -9.72
CA ALA A 106 0.04 -5.02 -9.06
C ALA A 106 0.76 -6.04 -8.18
N VAL A 107 0.03 -6.78 -7.34
CA VAL A 107 0.61 -7.81 -6.46
C VAL A 107 1.22 -8.92 -7.30
N LYS A 108 0.54 -9.37 -8.36
CA LYS A 108 1.09 -10.35 -9.30
C LYS A 108 2.39 -9.84 -9.94
N ALA A 109 2.41 -8.61 -10.43
CA ALA A 109 3.60 -8.01 -11.04
C ALA A 109 4.79 -7.91 -10.08
N ARG A 110 4.53 -7.61 -8.79
CA ARG A 110 5.55 -7.60 -7.72
C ARG A 110 6.09 -9.00 -7.45
N PHE A 111 5.23 -10.00 -7.22
CA PHE A 111 5.68 -11.39 -7.05
C PHE A 111 6.46 -11.89 -8.26
N THR A 112 5.99 -11.64 -9.49
CA THR A 112 6.72 -11.99 -10.72
C THR A 112 8.12 -11.37 -10.74
N LYS A 113 8.27 -10.09 -10.39
CA LYS A 113 9.58 -9.43 -10.30
C LYS A 113 10.50 -10.12 -9.29
N GLU A 114 9.98 -10.45 -8.11
CA GLU A 114 10.74 -11.11 -7.05
C GLU A 114 11.13 -12.54 -7.45
N MET A 115 10.23 -13.28 -8.11
CA MET A 115 10.52 -14.61 -8.65
C MET A 115 11.57 -14.58 -9.76
N GLU A 116 11.57 -13.56 -10.63
CA GLU A 116 12.60 -13.37 -11.64
C GLU A 116 13.98 -13.14 -11.00
N ILE A 117 14.04 -12.29 -9.97
CA ILE A 117 15.28 -12.04 -9.21
C ILE A 117 15.77 -13.35 -8.59
N PHE A 118 14.90 -14.05 -7.86
CA PHE A 118 15.22 -15.34 -7.27
C PHE A 118 15.69 -16.37 -8.30
N SER A 119 15.03 -16.46 -9.45
CA SER A 119 15.42 -17.40 -10.51
C SER A 119 16.84 -17.16 -11.01
N LYS A 120 17.27 -15.89 -11.12
CA LYS A 120 18.63 -15.51 -11.52
C LYS A 120 19.64 -15.85 -10.44
N LEU A 121 19.31 -15.58 -9.18
CA LEU A 121 20.13 -15.92 -8.02
C LEU A 121 20.31 -17.44 -7.90
N ALA A 122 19.22 -18.21 -8.00
CA ALA A 122 19.26 -19.68 -7.94
C ALA A 122 20.10 -20.28 -9.09
N LYS A 123 19.97 -19.75 -10.32
CA LYS A 123 20.81 -20.15 -11.46
C LYS A 123 22.29 -19.86 -11.20
N SER A 124 22.60 -18.64 -10.79
CA SER A 124 23.98 -18.21 -10.51
C SER A 124 24.61 -19.04 -9.39
N SER A 125 23.86 -19.30 -8.32
CA SER A 125 24.30 -20.16 -7.22
C SER A 125 24.58 -21.59 -7.70
N LEU A 126 23.70 -22.18 -8.50
CA LEU A 126 23.91 -23.52 -9.03
C LEU A 126 25.16 -23.57 -9.94
N GLU A 127 25.32 -22.61 -10.84
CA GLU A 127 26.47 -22.54 -11.76
C GLU A 127 27.80 -22.38 -11.00
N ASN A 128 27.83 -21.55 -9.96
CA ASN A 128 29.03 -21.27 -9.18
C ASN A 128 29.42 -22.40 -8.21
N ASN A 129 28.43 -23.13 -7.69
CA ASN A 129 28.65 -24.17 -6.67
C ASN A 129 28.68 -25.60 -7.21
N SER A 130 28.31 -25.81 -8.49
CA SER A 130 28.33 -27.14 -9.10
C SER A 130 29.70 -27.50 -9.66
N PRO A 131 30.16 -28.76 -9.52
CA PRO A 131 31.40 -29.18 -10.17
C PRO A 131 31.29 -29.01 -11.69
N PRO A 132 32.31 -28.44 -12.35
CA PRO A 132 32.25 -28.06 -13.77
C PRO A 132 32.05 -29.26 -14.71
N GLU A 133 32.32 -30.46 -14.21
CA GLU A 133 32.15 -31.73 -14.91
C GLU A 133 30.70 -32.18 -15.08
N PHE A 134 29.73 -31.62 -14.35
CA PHE A 134 28.31 -32.01 -14.45
C PHE A 134 27.49 -31.17 -15.44
N ASN A 135 28.02 -30.07 -15.99
CA ASN A 135 27.32 -29.18 -16.93
C ASN A 135 25.84 -28.96 -16.56
N LEU A 136 25.59 -28.67 -15.27
CA LEU A 136 24.23 -28.56 -14.74
C LEU A 136 23.57 -27.29 -15.26
N THR A 137 22.34 -27.42 -15.72
CA THR A 137 21.47 -26.29 -16.02
C THR A 137 20.20 -26.40 -15.19
N VAL A 138 19.64 -25.26 -14.78
CA VAL A 138 18.35 -25.21 -14.07
C VAL A 138 17.38 -24.28 -14.77
N ASP A 139 16.23 -24.83 -15.10
CA ASP A 139 15.07 -24.08 -15.55
C ASP A 139 14.07 -23.92 -14.41
N PHE A 140 13.67 -22.66 -14.21
CA PHE A 140 12.79 -22.26 -13.13
C PHE A 140 11.46 -21.83 -13.72
N ASN A 141 10.42 -22.59 -13.44
CA ASN A 141 9.06 -22.28 -13.86
C ASN A 141 8.24 -21.91 -12.62
N TYR A 142 7.42 -20.87 -12.74
CA TYR A 142 6.55 -20.48 -11.65
C TYR A 142 5.21 -19.95 -12.16
N ASN A 143 4.18 -20.05 -11.32
CA ASN A 143 2.87 -19.47 -11.52
C ASN A 143 2.47 -18.66 -10.29
N VAL A 144 1.83 -17.52 -10.50
CA VAL A 144 1.36 -16.62 -9.44
C VAL A 144 -0.14 -16.40 -9.63
N GLU A 145 -0.91 -16.80 -8.63
CA GLU A 145 -2.35 -16.63 -8.53
C GLU A 145 -2.66 -15.67 -7.38
N ILE A 146 -3.50 -14.66 -7.62
CA ILE A 146 -3.84 -13.64 -6.62
C ILE A 146 -5.36 -13.58 -6.48
N GLU A 147 -5.82 -13.60 -5.24
CA GLU A 147 -7.20 -13.28 -4.85
C GLU A 147 -7.16 -12.04 -3.97
N ALA A 148 -8.03 -11.08 -4.25
CA ALA A 148 -8.13 -9.83 -3.51
C ALA A 148 -9.61 -9.52 -3.28
N GLU A 149 -9.90 -8.80 -2.21
CA GLU A 149 -11.25 -8.27 -1.98
C GLU A 149 -11.58 -7.16 -2.99
N GLU A 150 -12.87 -7.02 -3.29
CA GLU A 150 -13.36 -6.06 -4.27
C GLU A 150 -13.16 -4.61 -3.79
N GLU A 151 -13.44 -4.37 -2.51
CA GLU A 151 -13.37 -3.07 -1.87
C GLU A 151 -12.20 -3.00 -0.87
N PHE A 152 -11.51 -1.87 -0.87
CA PHE A 152 -10.50 -1.52 0.13
C PHE A 152 -11.06 -0.43 1.05
N ASN A 153 -11.13 -0.72 2.36
CA ASN A 153 -11.63 0.22 3.37
C ASN A 153 -10.53 1.22 3.75
N LEU A 154 -10.53 2.38 3.10
CA LEU A 154 -9.51 3.39 3.33
C LEU A 154 -9.63 4.05 4.70
N LEU A 155 -10.80 4.60 5.03
CA LEU A 155 -10.98 5.46 6.20
C LEU A 155 -12.40 5.32 6.77
N PRO A 156 -12.57 5.07 8.09
CA PRO A 156 -13.89 5.05 8.70
C PRO A 156 -14.48 6.46 8.75
N ILE A 157 -15.79 6.59 8.55
CA ILE A 157 -16.42 7.90 8.50
C ILE A 157 -16.38 8.60 9.88
N GLN A 158 -16.50 7.81 10.95
CA GLN A 158 -16.52 8.26 12.34
C GLN A 158 -15.27 7.83 13.11
N ALA A 159 -14.10 7.95 12.48
CA ALA A 159 -12.88 7.43 13.06
C ALA A 159 -12.41 8.26 14.28
N ALA A 160 -12.10 7.56 15.38
CA ALA A 160 -11.46 8.14 16.56
C ALA A 160 -9.92 8.11 16.42
N PRO A 161 -9.19 9.00 17.12
CA PRO A 161 -7.75 8.86 17.26
C PRO A 161 -7.38 7.49 17.83
N ASP A 162 -6.28 6.90 17.35
CA ASP A 162 -5.81 5.55 17.70
C ASP A 162 -6.75 4.40 17.31
N GLU A 163 -7.84 4.66 16.59
CA GLU A 163 -8.66 3.61 16.00
C GLU A 163 -7.87 2.85 14.93
N GLU A 164 -7.94 1.53 14.98
CA GLU A 164 -7.32 0.60 14.05
C GLU A 164 -8.40 -0.25 13.38
N TRP A 165 -8.24 -0.53 12.08
CA TRP A 165 -9.19 -1.31 11.31
C TRP A 165 -8.51 -2.17 10.24
N ASP A 166 -9.17 -3.25 9.85
CA ASP A 166 -8.79 -4.05 8.70
C ASP A 166 -9.21 -3.34 7.43
N THR A 167 -8.27 -3.14 6.52
CA THR A 167 -8.50 -2.38 5.28
C THR A 167 -8.81 -3.32 4.12
N THR A 168 -8.02 -4.39 3.97
CA THR A 168 -8.23 -5.46 3.01
C THR A 168 -7.39 -6.69 3.35
N GLN A 169 -7.78 -7.84 2.82
CA GLN A 169 -6.97 -9.06 2.77
C GLN A 169 -6.69 -9.47 1.32
N ILE A 170 -5.45 -9.90 1.07
CA ILE A 170 -5.01 -10.43 -0.23
C ILE A 170 -4.41 -11.80 -0.02
N ASN A 171 -4.88 -12.80 -0.76
CA ASN A 171 -4.29 -14.13 -0.77
C ASN A 171 -3.48 -14.29 -2.05
N ALA A 172 -2.26 -14.81 -1.93
CA ALA A 172 -1.41 -15.09 -3.08
C ALA A 172 -0.91 -16.52 -3.01
N LYS A 173 -0.89 -17.20 -4.16
CA LYS A 173 -0.33 -18.54 -4.29
C LYS A 173 0.74 -18.55 -5.34
N VAL A 174 1.95 -18.96 -4.94
CA VAL A 174 3.11 -19.10 -5.81
C VAL A 174 3.45 -20.57 -5.92
N THR A 175 3.31 -21.11 -7.12
CA THR A 175 3.69 -22.48 -7.44
C THR A 175 5.00 -22.46 -8.21
N MET A 176 5.99 -23.25 -7.78
CA MET A 176 7.33 -23.30 -8.35
C MET A 176 7.72 -24.72 -8.74
N LYS A 177 8.34 -24.86 -9.92
CA LYS A 177 8.90 -26.10 -10.43
C LYS A 177 10.33 -25.87 -10.92
N PHE A 178 11.23 -26.75 -10.50
CA PHE A 178 12.63 -26.76 -10.90
C PHE A 178 12.87 -27.93 -11.84
N ASP A 179 13.44 -27.66 -13.01
CA ASP A 179 13.93 -28.68 -13.93
C ASP A 179 15.45 -28.58 -13.98
N ILE A 180 16.14 -29.61 -13.48
CA ILE A 180 17.61 -29.63 -13.40
C ILE A 180 18.11 -30.66 -14.42
N GLN A 181 18.85 -30.20 -15.42
CA GLN A 181 19.44 -31.06 -16.44
C GLN A 181 20.93 -31.25 -16.18
N GLY A 182 21.50 -32.33 -16.74
CA GLY A 182 22.94 -32.66 -16.60
C GLY A 182 23.29 -33.49 -15.36
N LEU A 183 22.32 -33.76 -14.47
CA LEU A 183 22.53 -34.69 -13.36
C LEU A 183 22.82 -36.10 -13.92
N PRO A 184 23.81 -36.82 -13.38
CA PRO A 184 23.98 -38.24 -13.70
C PRO A 184 22.68 -38.99 -13.43
N ASP A 185 22.40 -40.04 -14.19
CA ASP A 185 21.30 -40.99 -13.93
C ASP A 185 21.48 -41.69 -12.58
N PHE A 186 21.34 -40.95 -11.49
CA PHE A 186 21.19 -41.49 -10.15
C PHE A 186 19.80 -42.08 -10.12
N GLN A 187 19.75 -43.41 -10.18
CA GLN A 187 18.59 -44.29 -10.03
C GLN A 187 17.37 -43.59 -9.42
N ASN A 188 16.42 -43.20 -10.27
CA ASN A 188 15.19 -42.51 -9.91
C ASN A 188 15.41 -41.12 -9.27
N ALA A 189 16.14 -40.22 -9.94
CA ALA A 189 16.01 -38.79 -9.69
C ALA A 189 14.55 -38.40 -9.97
N ALA A 190 13.71 -38.56 -8.95
CA ALA A 190 12.31 -38.18 -9.01
C ALA A 190 12.26 -36.71 -9.38
N ASP A 191 11.38 -36.35 -10.34
CA ASP A 191 11.06 -34.97 -10.65
C ASP A 191 10.99 -34.18 -9.34
N MET A 192 11.76 -33.09 -9.24
CA MET A 192 11.75 -32.24 -8.06
C MET A 192 10.29 -31.87 -7.77
N PRO A 193 9.77 -32.19 -6.56
CA PRO A 193 8.38 -31.97 -6.29
C PRO A 193 8.10 -30.47 -6.33
N GLU A 194 6.96 -30.15 -6.94
CA GLU A 194 6.41 -28.80 -6.99
C GLU A 194 6.34 -28.20 -5.58
N ILE A 195 6.78 -26.95 -5.46
CA ILE A 195 6.72 -26.20 -4.21
C ILE A 195 5.59 -25.20 -4.33
N THR A 196 4.71 -25.19 -3.35
CA THR A 196 3.61 -24.22 -3.27
C THR A 196 3.83 -23.37 -2.04
N LEU A 197 3.79 -22.06 -2.24
CA LEU A 197 3.82 -21.05 -1.18
C LEU A 197 2.48 -20.32 -1.21
N ASP A 198 1.75 -20.39 -0.10
CA ASP A 198 0.48 -19.68 0.08
C ASP A 198 0.73 -18.53 1.05
N TYR A 199 0.37 -17.30 0.63
CA TYR A 199 0.52 -16.07 1.39
C TYR A 199 -0.84 -15.49 1.73
N THR A 200 -0.95 -14.98 2.95
CA THR A 200 -2.05 -14.13 3.39
C THR A 200 -1.47 -12.78 3.78
N ILE A 201 -1.83 -11.73 3.04
CA ILE A 201 -1.40 -10.36 3.29
C ILE A 201 -2.58 -9.60 3.87
N LEU A 202 -2.54 -9.28 5.16
CA LEU A 202 -3.52 -8.46 5.85
C LEU A 202 -3.01 -7.02 5.93
N GLU A 203 -3.80 -6.05 5.46
CA GLU A 203 -3.47 -4.63 5.60
C GLU A 203 -4.38 -3.99 6.66
N THR A 204 -3.79 -3.38 7.68
CA THR A 204 -4.52 -2.61 8.71
C THR A 204 -4.24 -1.12 8.55
N GLY A 205 -5.21 -0.29 8.93
CA GLY A 205 -5.10 1.17 8.96
C GLY A 205 -5.24 1.68 10.37
N LYS A 206 -4.51 2.74 10.73
CA LYS A 206 -4.55 3.38 12.05
C LYS A 206 -4.42 4.89 11.95
N ILE A 207 -5.29 5.62 12.64
CA ILE A 207 -5.15 7.07 12.78
C ILE A 207 -4.09 7.40 13.83
N LEU A 208 -3.04 8.11 13.41
CA LEU A 208 -1.98 8.58 14.30
C LEU A 208 -2.27 9.96 14.93
N GLY A 209 -3.25 10.69 14.39
CA GLY A 209 -3.65 12.01 14.86
C GLY A 209 -3.65 13.04 13.73
N THR A 210 -3.43 14.31 14.09
CA THR A 210 -3.33 15.41 13.13
C THR A 210 -1.99 16.14 13.27
N GLU A 211 -1.45 16.65 12.17
CA GLU A 211 -0.27 17.52 12.19
C GLU A 211 -0.25 18.55 11.05
N THR A 212 0.55 19.61 11.20
CA THR A 212 0.79 20.58 10.13
C THR A 212 1.80 20.01 9.13
N VAL A 213 1.46 19.99 7.85
CA VAL A 213 2.32 19.51 6.76
C VAL A 213 2.72 20.67 5.86
N LYS A 214 4.01 20.77 5.51
CA LYS A 214 4.54 21.74 4.56
C LYS A 214 5.01 21.03 3.31
N THR A 215 4.59 21.51 2.15
CA THR A 215 5.05 21.04 0.83
C THR A 215 5.31 22.25 -0.08
N ALA A 216 5.68 22.02 -1.34
CA ALA A 216 5.81 23.10 -2.31
C ALA A 216 4.47 23.80 -2.63
N ALA A 217 3.34 23.08 -2.50
CA ALA A 217 2.00 23.65 -2.69
C ALA A 217 1.54 24.58 -1.56
N GLY A 218 2.17 24.53 -0.38
CA GLY A 218 1.84 25.40 0.75
C GLY A 218 2.07 24.78 2.13
N THR A 219 1.44 25.40 3.13
CA THR A 219 1.36 24.87 4.50
C THR A 219 -0.08 24.50 4.79
N PHE A 220 -0.31 23.26 5.18
CA PHE A 220 -1.62 22.69 5.47
C PHE A 220 -1.70 22.39 6.96
N GLU A 221 -2.63 23.06 7.64
CA GLU A 221 -2.90 22.84 9.06
C GLU A 221 -3.86 21.66 9.24
N ASP A 222 -3.81 21.02 10.41
CA ASP A 222 -4.71 19.95 10.82
C ASP A 222 -4.84 18.79 9.80
N CYS A 223 -3.73 18.38 9.17
CA CYS A 223 -3.75 17.23 8.28
C CYS A 223 -3.93 15.94 9.08
N LEU A 224 -4.93 15.13 8.72
CA LEU A 224 -5.11 13.80 9.28
C LEU A 224 -3.96 12.89 8.84
N LYS A 225 -3.26 12.30 9.80
CA LYS A 225 -2.16 11.37 9.59
C LYS A 225 -2.63 9.95 9.83
N ILE A 226 -2.53 9.11 8.80
CA ILE A 226 -2.95 7.72 8.83
C ILE A 226 -1.76 6.84 8.49
N GLU A 227 -1.56 5.77 9.25
CA GLU A 227 -0.59 4.73 8.96
C GLU A 227 -1.30 3.46 8.51
N TYR A 228 -0.81 2.84 7.46
CA TYR A 228 -1.25 1.54 6.98
C TYR A 228 -0.09 0.56 7.05
N ARG A 229 -0.34 -0.63 7.58
CA ARG A 229 0.66 -1.68 7.75
C ARG A 229 0.18 -2.96 7.10
N THR A 230 1.09 -3.65 6.42
CA THR A 230 0.80 -5.01 5.94
C THR A 230 1.52 -6.03 6.82
N GLU A 231 0.77 -6.97 7.37
CA GLU A 231 1.30 -8.20 7.97
C GLU A 231 1.15 -9.33 6.94
N THR A 232 2.18 -10.16 6.79
CA THR A 232 2.15 -11.24 5.80
C THR A 232 2.49 -12.58 6.44
N GLU A 233 1.51 -13.47 6.41
CA GLU A 233 1.70 -14.87 6.76
C GLU A 233 2.03 -15.67 5.51
N MET A 234 2.90 -16.67 5.66
CA MET A 234 3.26 -17.59 4.57
C MET A 234 3.26 -19.02 5.08
N THR A 235 2.67 -19.90 4.28
CA THR A 235 2.75 -21.35 4.48
C THR A 235 3.35 -22.01 3.24
N THR A 236 4.00 -23.15 3.43
CA THR A 236 4.68 -23.89 2.37
C THR A 236 4.28 -25.35 2.37
N SER A 237 4.17 -25.94 1.17
CA SER A 237 3.92 -27.38 1.02
C SER A 237 5.08 -28.26 1.52
N ARG A 238 6.26 -27.68 1.79
CA ARG A 238 7.42 -28.38 2.35
C ARG A 238 7.54 -28.16 3.85
N THR A 239 7.82 -29.23 4.59
CA THR A 239 7.91 -29.20 6.05
C THR A 239 9.11 -28.44 6.61
N HIS A 240 10.13 -28.15 5.80
CA HIS A 240 11.33 -27.38 6.18
C HIS A 240 11.66 -26.46 5.00
N GLY A 241 11.66 -25.13 5.16
CA GLY A 241 11.96 -24.28 4.02
C GLY A 241 12.26 -22.81 4.24
N MET A 242 11.63 -22.12 5.20
CA MET A 242 11.85 -20.68 5.39
C MET A 242 11.76 -20.36 6.88
N GLU A 243 12.82 -19.79 7.44
CA GLU A 243 12.89 -19.37 8.85
C GLU A 243 12.46 -17.92 9.05
N ASP A 244 12.63 -17.08 8.02
CA ASP A 244 12.36 -15.65 8.09
C ASP A 244 10.93 -15.31 7.65
N SER A 245 10.36 -14.30 8.31
CA SER A 245 9.03 -13.78 7.97
C SER A 245 9.05 -13.06 6.61
N PRO A 246 7.97 -13.18 5.81
CA PRO A 246 7.79 -12.39 4.60
C PRO A 246 7.91 -10.88 4.85
N GLY A 247 8.24 -10.13 3.80
CA GLY A 247 8.43 -8.68 3.91
C GLY A 247 7.14 -7.92 4.20
N GLU A 248 7.19 -7.02 5.17
CA GLU A 248 6.10 -6.12 5.53
C GLU A 248 6.23 -4.75 4.86
N SER A 249 5.16 -3.96 4.87
CA SER A 249 5.15 -2.58 4.40
C SER A 249 4.48 -1.65 5.39
N VAL A 250 4.99 -0.43 5.45
CA VAL A 250 4.40 0.67 6.21
C VAL A 250 4.19 1.84 5.26
N SER A 251 2.95 2.30 5.16
CA SER A 251 2.57 3.47 4.37
C SER A 251 1.98 4.53 5.30
N THR A 252 2.33 5.79 5.11
CA THR A 252 1.77 6.91 5.87
C THR A 252 1.17 7.92 4.90
N LEU A 253 -0.08 8.29 5.14
CA LEU A 253 -0.83 9.27 4.38
C LEU A 253 -1.10 10.50 5.23
N TRP A 254 -1.04 11.67 4.61
CA TRP A 254 -1.47 12.93 5.20
C TRP A 254 -2.58 13.54 4.35
N LEU A 255 -3.74 13.73 4.96
CA LEU A 255 -4.94 14.25 4.31
C LEU A 255 -5.26 15.65 4.86
N ALA A 256 -5.21 16.67 4.02
CA ALA A 256 -5.64 18.02 4.38
C ALA A 256 -7.15 18.21 4.12
N PRO A 257 -7.88 18.90 5.02
CA PRO A 257 -9.28 19.22 4.81
C PRO A 257 -9.53 19.97 3.49
N ASN A 258 -10.56 19.57 2.75
CA ASN A 258 -10.99 20.13 1.46
C ASN A 258 -9.92 20.09 0.35
N ILE A 259 -8.85 19.32 0.55
CA ILE A 259 -7.75 19.17 -0.42
C ILE A 259 -7.48 17.69 -0.67
N GLY A 260 -7.46 16.87 0.37
CA GLY A 260 -7.12 15.46 0.31
C GLY A 260 -5.63 15.19 0.49
N ILE A 261 -5.09 14.18 -0.21
CA ILE A 261 -3.70 13.75 0.00
C ILE A 261 -2.74 14.91 -0.28
N VAL A 262 -1.98 15.32 0.73
CA VAL A 262 -0.91 16.33 0.61
C VAL A 262 0.48 15.69 0.67
N LYS A 263 0.59 14.53 1.31
CA LYS A 263 1.83 13.76 1.40
C LYS A 263 1.51 12.28 1.53
N PHE A 264 2.39 11.47 0.93
CA PHE A 264 2.41 10.02 1.05
C PHE A 264 3.85 9.56 1.24
N HIS A 265 4.07 8.60 2.12
CA HIS A 265 5.36 7.94 2.30
C HIS A 265 5.15 6.45 2.47
N GLN A 266 5.94 5.63 1.80
CA GLN A 266 5.89 4.18 1.92
C GLN A 266 7.30 3.62 2.02
N LYS A 267 7.46 2.68 2.95
CA LYS A 267 8.59 1.77 3.02
C LYS A 267 8.04 0.35 2.90
N ALA A 268 8.38 -0.35 1.82
CA ALA A 268 7.89 -1.69 1.53
C ALA A 268 9.05 -2.68 1.43
N GLY A 269 8.99 -3.74 2.24
CA GLY A 269 9.83 -4.92 2.10
C GLY A 269 9.48 -5.73 0.86
N LYS A 270 10.36 -6.66 0.50
CA LYS A 270 10.13 -7.63 -0.57
C LYS A 270 9.40 -8.83 0.02
N ILE A 271 8.20 -9.14 -0.48
CA ILE A 271 7.31 -10.11 0.18
C ILE A 271 7.98 -11.49 0.21
N PHE A 272 8.43 -11.96 -0.94
CA PHE A 272 9.05 -13.27 -1.09
C PHE A 272 10.55 -13.24 -0.78
N LEU A 273 11.28 -12.25 -1.28
CA LEU A 273 12.75 -12.26 -1.14
C LEU A 273 13.20 -12.10 0.32
N HIS A 274 12.39 -11.48 1.18
CA HIS A 274 12.69 -11.37 2.61
C HIS A 274 12.47 -12.67 3.39
N ALA A 275 11.72 -13.64 2.82
CA ALA A 275 11.58 -14.97 3.39
C ALA A 275 12.78 -15.90 3.07
N ILE A 276 13.71 -15.43 2.22
CA ILE A 276 14.97 -16.11 1.90
C ILE A 276 16.03 -15.58 2.87
N SER A 277 16.82 -16.47 3.46
CA SER A 277 17.84 -16.05 4.42
C SER A 277 18.87 -15.14 3.77
N ASP A 278 19.33 -14.12 4.51
CA ASP A 278 20.41 -13.22 4.07
C ASP A 278 21.65 -13.99 3.61
N ARG A 279 21.93 -15.12 4.27
CA ARG A 279 23.03 -16.01 3.91
C ARG A 279 22.84 -16.58 2.52
N ASP A 280 21.66 -17.12 2.21
CA ASP A 280 21.37 -17.71 0.91
C ASP A 280 21.40 -16.64 -0.20
N LEU A 281 20.93 -15.42 0.11
CA LEU A 281 21.03 -14.28 -0.82
C LEU A 281 22.49 -13.89 -1.11
N ILE A 282 23.34 -13.84 -0.08
CA ILE A 282 24.77 -13.53 -0.23
C ILE A 282 25.48 -14.64 -1.03
N GLU A 283 25.25 -15.91 -0.68
CA GLU A 283 25.85 -17.05 -1.40
C GLU A 283 25.41 -17.09 -2.87
N ALA A 284 24.21 -16.60 -3.18
CA ALA A 284 23.68 -16.56 -4.54
C ALA A 284 24.02 -15.29 -5.33
N SER A 285 24.51 -14.24 -4.67
CA SER A 285 24.85 -12.95 -5.29
C SER A 285 26.33 -12.89 -5.67
N ASN A 286 26.69 -12.06 -6.65
CA ASN A 286 28.10 -11.89 -7.04
C ASN A 286 28.88 -11.01 -6.06
N SER A 287 28.18 -10.30 -5.17
CA SER A 287 28.75 -9.45 -4.15
C SER A 287 27.76 -9.16 -3.01
N ASP A 288 28.29 -8.84 -1.82
CA ASP A 288 27.50 -8.38 -0.67
C ASP A 288 26.64 -7.15 -1.00
N LYS A 289 27.13 -6.28 -1.90
CA LYS A 289 26.40 -5.09 -2.33
C LYS A 289 25.15 -5.46 -3.13
N GLU A 290 25.26 -6.43 -4.03
CA GLU A 290 24.13 -6.91 -4.84
C GLU A 290 23.06 -7.56 -3.94
N ALA A 291 23.48 -8.38 -2.98
CA ALA A 291 22.57 -8.96 -1.99
C ALA A 291 21.85 -7.88 -1.16
N ALA A 292 22.58 -6.87 -0.69
CA ALA A 292 22.02 -5.75 0.05
C ALA A 292 21.02 -4.93 -0.78
N ASP A 293 21.32 -4.67 -2.06
CA ASP A 293 20.43 -3.94 -2.96
C ASP A 293 19.13 -4.74 -3.26
N VAL A 294 19.22 -6.06 -3.32
CA VAL A 294 18.07 -6.96 -3.51
C VAL A 294 17.16 -7.01 -2.28
N ALA A 295 17.76 -7.09 -1.08
CA ALA A 295 17.04 -7.13 0.20
C ALA A 295 16.51 -5.76 0.64
N ALA A 296 17.05 -4.67 0.10
CA ALA A 296 16.69 -3.33 0.52
C ALA A 296 15.19 -3.05 0.32
N PRO A 297 14.53 -2.43 1.32
CA PRO A 297 13.14 -2.03 1.18
C PRO A 297 13.02 -0.94 0.12
N SER A 298 11.98 -1.01 -0.70
CA SER A 298 11.61 0.09 -1.59
C SER A 298 11.03 1.25 -0.78
N ILE A 299 11.50 2.46 -1.07
CA ILE A 299 10.98 3.69 -0.47
C ILE A 299 10.31 4.50 -1.58
N LYS A 300 9.08 4.95 -1.34
CA LYS A 300 8.38 5.88 -2.22
C LYS A 300 7.80 7.03 -1.40
N THR A 301 7.99 8.25 -1.86
CA THR A 301 7.36 9.43 -1.28
C THR A 301 6.69 10.20 -2.39
N PHE A 302 5.51 10.78 -2.12
CA PHE A 302 4.88 11.76 -2.99
C PHE A 302 4.50 12.98 -2.14
N GLU A 303 4.83 14.18 -2.61
CA GLU A 303 4.42 15.43 -1.98
C GLU A 303 3.64 16.30 -2.96
N LEU A 304 2.58 16.95 -2.48
CA LEU A 304 1.76 17.82 -3.29
C LEU A 304 2.54 19.09 -3.66
N THR A 305 2.71 19.34 -4.96
CA THR A 305 3.43 20.52 -5.47
C THR A 305 2.48 21.59 -6.02
N ASN A 306 1.32 21.19 -6.52
CA ASN A 306 0.29 22.10 -7.02
C ASN A 306 -1.10 21.46 -6.95
N TYR A 307 -2.15 22.26 -6.85
CA TYR A 307 -3.53 21.77 -6.90
C TYR A 307 -4.54 22.88 -7.23
N GLU A 308 -5.71 22.46 -7.71
CA GLU A 308 -6.90 23.29 -7.81
C GLU A 308 -8.11 22.44 -7.44
N VAL A 309 -8.88 22.88 -6.46
CA VAL A 309 -10.17 22.26 -6.13
C VAL A 309 -11.26 23.13 -6.71
N ALA A 310 -11.99 22.60 -7.69
CA ALA A 310 -13.10 23.30 -8.29
C ALA A 310 -14.16 23.63 -7.23
N SER A 311 -14.80 24.79 -7.34
CA SER A 311 -15.99 25.06 -6.55
C SER A 311 -17.08 24.08 -6.95
N ASP A 312 -17.72 23.43 -5.97
CA ASP A 312 -18.96 22.70 -6.22
C ASP A 312 -19.92 23.66 -6.92
N LEU A 313 -20.21 23.39 -8.20
CA LEU A 313 -21.31 24.02 -8.90
C LEU A 313 -22.58 23.40 -8.28
N SER A 314 -22.92 23.82 -7.06
CA SER A 314 -24.14 23.38 -6.39
C SER A 314 -25.31 23.65 -7.33
N GLN A 315 -26.24 22.70 -7.35
CA GLN A 315 -27.48 22.64 -8.13
C GLN A 315 -28.48 23.79 -7.83
N ASP A 316 -28.03 24.95 -7.38
CA ASP A 316 -28.88 26.10 -7.05
C ASP A 316 -29.54 26.75 -8.28
N ASP A 317 -29.03 26.47 -9.49
CA ASP A 317 -29.67 26.91 -10.75
C ASP A 317 -30.81 25.98 -11.23
N ALA A 318 -31.01 24.81 -10.61
CA ALA A 318 -32.08 23.88 -10.97
C ALA A 318 -33.42 24.19 -10.28
N ASN A 319 -33.43 24.97 -9.19
CA ASN A 319 -34.65 25.41 -8.49
C ASN A 319 -35.13 26.81 -8.87
N ASN A 320 -34.48 27.46 -9.86
CA ASN A 320 -34.84 28.79 -10.35
C ASN A 320 -35.38 28.81 -11.78
N LYS A 321 -35.89 27.67 -12.28
CA LYS A 321 -36.63 27.58 -13.56
C LYS A 321 -37.99 26.93 -13.38
#